data_AF-A0A137QMX0-F1
#
_entry.id   AF-A0A137QMX0-F1
#
_cell.length_a   1.000
_cell.length_b   1.000
_cell.length_c   1.000
_cell.angle_alpha   90.00
_cell.angle_beta   90.00
_cell.angle_gamma   90.00
#
_symmetry.space_group_name_H-M   'P 1'
#
loop_
_entity.id
_entity.type
_entity.pdbx_description
1 polymer ?
#
loop_
_entity_poly.entity_id
_entity_poly.type
_entity_poly.pdbx_seq_one_letter_code
_entity_poly.pdbx_strand_id
1 'polypeptide(L)' 'FCRSCEMCTHTKVLTTKPRGKIHPLPIPTKLWNCIEMDFISLFSGLRGHNYLWIVICCMTSMAHLILVHT' A
#
# COMPACT_ATOMS: atom_id res chain seq x y z
N PHE A 1 1.98 13.31 35.57
CA PHE A 1 3.34 13.84 35.34
C PHE A 1 3.94 13.40 34.01
N CYS A 2 4.07 12.10 33.70
CA CYS A 2 4.70 11.65 32.43
C CYS A 2 3.98 12.02 31.11
N ARG A 3 2.66 12.28 31.12
CA ARG A 3 1.91 12.72 29.93
C ARG A 3 2.07 14.21 29.59
N SER A 4 2.55 14.99 30.55
CA SER A 4 2.67 16.45 30.45
C SER A 4 4.12 16.89 30.21
N CYS A 5 5.06 15.94 30.17
CA CYS A 5 6.48 16.19 29.94
C CYS A 5 6.80 16.11 28.45
N GLU A 6 7.30 17.19 27.89
CA GLU A 6 7.64 17.32 26.47
C GLU A 6 8.70 16.31 26.01
N MET A 7 9.80 16.16 26.77
CA MET A 7 10.84 15.18 26.47
C MET A 7 10.30 13.74 26.41
N CYS A 8 9.38 13.38 27.32
CA CYS A 8 8.80 12.04 27.34
C CYS A 8 7.89 11.80 26.13
N THR A 9 7.13 12.79 25.69
CA THR A 9 6.25 12.69 24.51
C THR A 9 7.03 12.55 23.21
N HIS A 10 8.19 13.24 23.10
CA HIS A 10 9.01 13.20 21.89
C HIS A 10 9.89 11.94 21.80
N THR A 11 10.35 11.43 22.94
CA THR A 11 11.28 10.28 22.99
C THR A 11 10.54 8.95 23.02
N LYS A 12 9.34 8.91 23.63
CA LYS A 12 8.60 7.67 23.84
C LYS A 12 7.52 7.51 22.77
N VAL A 13 7.75 6.57 21.85
CA VAL A 13 6.74 6.18 20.88
C VAL A 13 5.50 5.61 21.56
N LEU A 14 4.32 5.93 21.02
CA LEU A 14 3.05 5.41 21.51
C LEU A 14 2.97 3.90 21.23
N THR A 15 3.03 3.07 22.28
CA THR A 15 2.97 1.61 22.17
C THR A 15 1.53 1.07 22.07
N THR A 16 0.53 1.94 22.13
CA THR A 16 -0.86 1.53 21.94
C THR A 16 -1.14 1.34 20.46
N LYS A 17 -1.82 0.24 20.11
CA LYS A 17 -2.28 0.00 18.74
C LYS A 17 -3.03 1.22 18.21
N PRO A 18 -2.84 1.59 16.93
CA PRO A 18 -3.58 2.68 16.32
C PRO A 18 -5.08 2.45 16.56
N ARG A 19 -5.75 3.49 17.06
CA ARG A 19 -7.18 3.42 17.34
C ARG A 19 -7.92 3.43 16.01
N GLY A 20 -8.53 2.31 15.66
CA GLY A 20 -9.32 2.15 14.46
C GLY A 20 -9.50 0.67 14.11
N LYS A 21 -10.67 0.31 13.58
CA LYS A 21 -10.82 -0.97 12.89
C LYS A 21 -10.31 -0.77 11.46
N ILE A 22 -9.49 -1.70 10.98
CA ILE A 22 -9.20 -1.78 9.55
C ILE A 22 -10.53 -2.17 8.91
N HIS A 23 -11.16 -1.25 8.17
CA HIS A 23 -12.38 -1.54 7.45
C HIS A 23 -11.96 -2.22 6.15
N PRO A 24 -12.26 -3.52 5.96
CA PRO A 24 -11.98 -4.17 4.70
C PRO A 24 -12.81 -3.50 3.60
N LEU A 25 -12.26 -3.47 2.39
CA LEU A 25 -13.02 -3.05 1.21
C LEU A 25 -14.24 -3.97 1.06
N PRO A 26 -15.41 -3.43 0.67
CA PRO A 26 -16.58 -4.25 0.42
C PRO A 26 -16.29 -5.25 -0.69
N ILE A 27 -16.88 -6.44 -0.61
CA ILE A 27 -16.71 -7.47 -1.64
C ILE A 27 -17.27 -6.93 -2.96
N PRO A 28 -16.45 -6.84 -4.02
CA PRO A 28 -16.92 -6.37 -5.32
C PRO A 28 -17.92 -7.36 -5.93
N THR A 29 -18.99 -6.83 -6.53
CA THR A 29 -20.06 -7.62 -7.17
C THR A 29 -19.94 -7.73 -8.69
N LYS A 30 -19.05 -6.94 -9.31
CA LYS A 30 -18.77 -6.98 -10.75
C LYS A 30 -17.27 -6.93 -10.99
N LEU A 31 -16.84 -7.50 -12.12
CA LEU A 31 -15.47 -7.40 -12.61
C LEU A 31 -15.04 -5.93 -12.66
N TRP A 32 -13.80 -5.66 -12.26
CA TRP A 32 -13.19 -4.31 -12.32
C TRP A 32 -13.82 -3.24 -11.42
N ASN A 33 -14.81 -3.57 -10.57
CA ASN A 33 -15.38 -2.60 -9.61
C ASN A 33 -14.41 -2.19 -8.49
N CYS A 34 -13.50 -3.09 -8.13
CA CYS A 34 -12.42 -2.82 -7.19
C CYS A 34 -11.11 -3.28 -7.84
N ILE A 35 -10.15 -2.36 -7.87
CA ILE A 35 -8.84 -2.57 -8.46
C ILE A 35 -7.80 -2.16 -7.43
N GLU A 36 -6.83 -3.03 -7.21
CA GLU A 36 -5.62 -2.75 -6.44
C GLU A 36 -4.49 -2.45 -7.43
N MET A 37 -3.71 -1.42 -7.15
CA MET A 37 -2.60 -1.01 -8.00
C MET A 37 -1.33 -0.90 -7.17
N ASP A 38 -0.23 -1.40 -7.72
CA ASP A 38 1.09 -1.27 -7.10
C ASP A 38 2.18 -1.01 -8.15
N PHE A 39 3.24 -0.34 -7.74
CA PHE A 39 4.40 -0.05 -8.58
C PHE A 39 5.64 -0.66 -7.94
N ILE A 40 6.16 -1.70 -8.58
CA ILE A 40 7.45 -2.25 -8.19
C ILE A 40 8.51 -1.54 -9.02
N SER A 41 9.35 -0.75 -8.35
CA SER A 41 10.57 -0.22 -8.96
C SER A 41 11.51 -1.39 -9.26
N LEU A 42 11.90 -1.54 -10.52
CA LEU A 42 12.92 -2.52 -10.88
C LEU A 42 14.26 -1.84 -10.75
N PHE A 43 15.14 -2.44 -9.93
CA PHE A 43 16.53 -2.01 -9.86
C PHE A 43 17.10 -2.00 -11.28
N SER A 44 17.70 -0.87 -11.66
CA SER A 44 18.16 -0.52 -13.01
C SER A 44 19.09 -1.59 -13.60
N GLY A 45 18.52 -2.60 -14.22
CA GLY A 45 19.24 -3.72 -14.85
C GLY A 45 18.51 -4.33 -16.04
N LEU A 46 17.26 -3.93 -16.28
CA LEU A 46 16.43 -4.42 -17.39
C LEU A 46 16.21 -3.33 -18.43
N ARG A 47 17.11 -3.25 -19.42
CA ARG A 47 16.87 -2.64 -20.76
C ARG A 47 15.93 -1.42 -20.76
N GLY A 48 16.24 -0.39 -19.95
CA GLY A 48 15.53 0.89 -19.90
C GLY A 48 14.21 0.93 -19.11
N HIS A 49 13.62 -0.20 -18.71
CA HIS A 49 12.35 -0.16 -17.99
C HIS A 49 12.58 -0.02 -16.49
N ASN A 50 11.95 0.98 -15.90
CA ASN A 50 12.23 1.43 -14.55
C ASN A 50 11.17 0.93 -13.55
N TYR A 51 9.96 0.61 -14.03
CA TYR A 51 8.84 0.22 -13.17
C TYR A 51 8.00 -0.91 -13.78
N LEU A 52 7.53 -1.80 -12.90
CA LEU A 52 6.48 -2.76 -13.17
C LEU A 52 5.22 -2.26 -12.50
N TRP A 53 4.25 -1.85 -13.31
CA TRP A 53 2.93 -1.48 -12.83
C TRP A 53 2.05 -2.73 -12.78
N ILE A 54 1.56 -3.03 -11.59
CA ILE A 54 0.71 -4.18 -11.30
C ILE A 54 -0.71 -3.66 -11.07
N VAL A 55 -1.67 -4.20 -11.81
CA VAL A 55 -3.09 -3.88 -11.69
C VAL A 55 -3.85 -5.16 -11.41
N ILE A 56 -4.47 -5.28 -10.23
CA ILE A 56 -5.17 -6.49 -9.78
C ILE A 56 -6.65 -6.22 -9.65
N CYS A 57 -7.49 -7.05 -10.27
CA CYS A 57 -8.93 -7.05 -10.05
C CYS A 57 -9.25 -7.77 -8.73
N CYS A 58 -9.75 -7.05 -7.73
CA CYS A 58 -10.01 -7.62 -6.40
C CYS A 58 -11.10 -8.71 -6.38
N MET A 59 -11.95 -8.79 -7.43
CA MET A 59 -13.00 -9.82 -7.51
C MET A 59 -12.48 -11.17 -7.97
N THR A 60 -11.48 -11.18 -8.86
CA THR A 60 -11.00 -12.39 -9.54
C THR A 60 -9.53 -12.70 -9.28
N SER A 61 -8.83 -11.79 -8.61
CA SER A 61 -7.37 -11.81 -8.48
C SER A 61 -6.64 -11.84 -9.83
N MET A 62 -7.29 -11.38 -10.91
CA MET A 62 -6.65 -11.23 -12.22
C MET A 62 -5.65 -10.08 -12.16
N ALA A 63 -4.38 -10.36 -12.48
CA ALA A 63 -3.31 -9.38 -12.48
C ALA A 63 -2.88 -9.02 -13.90
N HIS A 64 -2.80 -7.72 -14.19
CA HIS A 64 -2.13 -7.17 -15.36
C HIS A 64 -0.78 -6.61 -14.96
N LEU A 65 0.25 -7.03 -15.68
CA LEU A 65 1.62 -6.62 -15.49
C LEU A 65 2.01 -5.74 -16.67
N ILE A 66 2.23 -4.45 -16.42
CA ILE A 66 2.58 -3.46 -17.44
C ILE A 66 3.99 -2.98 -17.16
N LEU A 67 4.88 -3.19 -18.13
CA LEU A 67 6.25 -2.70 -18.05
C LEU A 67 6.28 -1.23 -18.48
N VAL A 68 6.71 -0.35 -17.59
CA VAL A 68 6.72 1.10 -17.82
C VAL A 68 8.17 1.58 -17.90
N HIS A 69 8.45 2.31 -18.99
CA HIS A 69 9.68 3.06 -19.17
C HIS A 69 9.36 4.54 -18.92
N THR A 70 10.05 5.14 -17.95
CA THR A 70 10.01 6.59 -17.70
C THR A 70 11.35 7.18 -18.09
#